data_AF-A0A4P1K0U2-F1
#
_entry.id   AF-A0A4P1K0U2-F1
#
_cell.length_a   1.000
_cell.length_b   1.000
_cell.length_c   1.000
_cell.angle_alpha   90.00
_cell.angle_beta   90.00
_cell.angle_gamma   90.00
#
_symmetry.space_group_name_H-M   'P 1'
#
loop_
_entity.id
_entity.type
_entity.pdbx_description
1 polymer ?
#
loop_
_entity_poly.entity_id
_entity_poly.type
_entity_poly.pdbx_seq_one_letter_code
_entity_poly.pdbx_strand_id
1 'polypeptide(L)'
;MGAFEREAGMQAAIDAAGGVRPLARRLGVHASSISRMRRAPRDSLFALARAAGVEPETVRPDLADWIEAERRRGWMERARARFAISSGLEGASAKVSRRSGEAAVMDLLDLGLVVAAVRFAAGERGLTPAAVMTAPRGGAGGAPTPEQSARSLAMGLAVAVGRVSSETTAQILGVTRQAVDNAAERYLRARDGDEDVVDGRVIERGRLRRAKGADDSLWDAQRRFAAQLAGEDG
;
A
#
# COMPACT_ATOMS: atom_id res chain seq x y z
N MET A 1 -4.90 34.64 31.23
CA MET A 1 -5.11 33.36 30.50
C MET A 1 -4.05 33.33 29.41
N GLY A 2 -3.01 32.51 29.55
CA GLY A 2 -1.86 32.53 28.64
C GLY A 2 -2.30 32.17 27.23
N ALA A 3 -2.05 33.07 26.26
CA ALA A 3 -2.18 32.72 24.86
C ALA A 3 -1.20 31.58 24.59
N PHE A 4 -1.70 30.37 24.37
CA PHE A 4 -0.86 29.30 23.85
C PHE A 4 -0.39 29.76 22.47
N GLU A 5 0.86 30.21 22.40
CA GLU A 5 1.44 30.76 21.18
C GLU A 5 1.42 29.68 20.10
N ARG A 6 0.56 29.90 19.11
CA ARG A 6 0.33 28.98 18.01
C ARG A 6 1.55 28.96 17.10
N GLU A 7 1.95 27.77 16.67
CA GLU A 7 3.07 27.63 15.75
C GLU A 7 2.75 28.27 14.40
N ALA A 8 3.78 28.84 13.77
CA ALA A 8 3.66 29.60 12.52
C ALA A 8 2.94 28.81 11.42
N GLY A 9 3.22 27.52 11.26
CA GLY A 9 2.57 26.69 10.25
C GLY A 9 1.06 26.47 10.49
N MET A 10 0.64 26.33 11.75
CA MET A 10 -0.79 26.23 12.09
C MET A 10 -1.50 27.57 11.90
N GLN A 11 -0.83 28.68 12.21
CA GLN A 11 -1.35 30.01 11.96
C GLN A 11 -1.51 30.28 10.45
N ALA A 12 -0.50 29.95 9.64
CA ALA A 12 -0.54 30.05 8.19
C ALA A 12 -1.70 29.24 7.57
N ALA A 13 -1.96 28.02 8.06
CA ALA A 13 -3.09 27.21 7.61
C ALA A 13 -4.45 27.86 7.91
N ILE A 14 -4.59 28.48 9.10
CA ILE A 14 -5.81 29.18 9.50
C ILE A 14 -6.02 30.41 8.62
N ASP A 15 -4.97 31.19 8.38
CA ASP A 15 -5.04 32.40 7.58
C ASP A 15 -5.39 32.08 6.12
N ALA A 16 -4.74 31.07 5.53
CA ALA A 16 -5.05 30.59 4.18
C ALA A 16 -6.50 30.07 4.04
N ALA A 17 -7.05 29.46 5.09
CA ALA A 17 -8.43 29.01 5.10
C ALA A 17 -9.46 30.15 5.22
N GLY A 18 -9.03 31.37 5.56
CA GLY A 18 -9.90 32.50 5.87
C GLY A 18 -10.36 32.55 7.35
N GLY A 19 -9.66 31.84 8.23
CA GLY A 19 -9.87 31.83 9.68
C GLY A 19 -10.30 30.47 10.26
N VAL A 20 -10.46 30.45 11.59
CA VAL A 20 -10.77 29.23 12.37
C VAL A 20 -12.08 28.57 11.94
N ARG A 21 -13.15 29.37 11.76
CA ARG A 21 -14.49 28.85 11.42
C ARG A 21 -14.54 28.25 10.01
N PRO A 22 -14.00 28.91 8.96
CA PRO A 22 -13.88 28.29 7.64
C PRO A 22 -13.10 26.98 7.63
N LEU A 23 -11.93 26.94 8.30
CA LEU A 23 -11.12 25.73 8.37
C LEU A 23 -11.87 24.59 9.07
N ALA A 24 -12.48 24.87 10.22
CA ALA A 24 -13.26 23.89 10.98
C ALA A 24 -14.43 23.32 10.17
N ARG A 25 -15.13 24.18 9.40
CA ARG A 25 -16.21 23.76 8.49
C ARG A 25 -15.71 22.81 7.40
N ARG A 26 -14.57 23.12 6.77
CA ARG A 26 -13.97 22.26 5.73
C ARG A 26 -13.49 20.91 6.29
N LEU A 27 -13.08 20.88 7.56
CA LEU A 27 -12.66 19.67 8.25
C LEU A 27 -13.79 18.87 8.90
N GLY A 28 -15.02 19.39 8.93
CA GLY A 28 -16.14 18.73 9.61
C GLY A 28 -15.98 18.65 11.14
N VAL A 29 -15.22 19.57 11.75
CA VAL A 29 -14.96 19.59 13.20
C VAL A 29 -15.47 20.87 13.85
N HIS A 30 -15.59 20.87 15.18
CA HIS A 30 -15.98 22.06 15.92
C HIS A 30 -14.87 23.13 15.93
N ALA A 31 -15.24 24.42 15.80
CA ALA A 31 -14.29 25.53 15.75
C ALA A 31 -13.39 25.63 16.99
N SER A 32 -13.87 25.20 18.16
CA SER A 32 -13.07 25.17 19.39
C SER A 32 -11.92 24.15 19.34
N SER A 33 -12.02 23.11 18.50
CA SER A 33 -10.94 22.15 18.29
C SER A 33 -9.77 22.79 17.54
N ILE A 34 -10.06 23.60 16.52
CA ILE A 34 -9.05 24.37 15.78
C ILE A 34 -8.51 25.52 16.62
N SER A 35 -9.38 26.24 17.35
CA SER A 35 -8.96 27.38 18.17
C SER A 35 -7.93 26.99 19.24
N ARG A 36 -8.11 25.84 19.89
CA ARG A 36 -7.19 25.30 20.91
C ARG A 36 -5.95 24.62 20.31
N MET A 37 -5.90 24.44 19.00
CA MET A 37 -4.81 23.74 18.34
C MET A 37 -3.61 24.68 18.19
N ARG A 38 -2.56 24.38 18.93
CA ARG A 38 -1.27 25.08 18.86
C ARG A 38 -0.47 24.67 17.62
N ARG A 39 -0.54 23.38 17.27
CA ARG A 39 0.22 22.72 16.21
C ARG A 39 -0.66 21.69 15.52
N ALA A 40 -0.52 21.56 14.21
CA ALA A 40 -1.21 20.51 13.46
C ALA A 40 -0.71 19.11 13.89
N PRO A 41 -1.60 18.19 14.33
CA PRO A 41 -1.23 16.80 14.58
C PRO A 41 -0.69 16.13 13.32
N ARG A 42 0.28 15.22 13.50
CA ARG A 42 0.88 14.48 12.38
C ARG A 42 -0.17 13.71 11.57
N ASP A 43 -1.05 12.99 12.26
CA ASP A 43 -2.03 12.09 11.64
C ASP A 43 -3.11 12.83 10.83
N SER A 44 -3.38 14.10 11.15
CA SER A 44 -4.37 14.93 10.45
C SER A 44 -3.75 15.97 9.52
N LEU A 45 -2.43 15.98 9.37
CA LEU A 45 -1.69 17.01 8.63
C LEU A 45 -2.20 17.16 7.19
N PHE A 46 -2.33 16.06 6.44
CA PHE A 46 -2.75 16.10 5.05
C PHE A 46 -4.20 16.59 4.88
N ALA A 47 -5.11 16.17 5.76
CA ALA A 47 -6.50 16.62 5.73
C ALA A 47 -6.60 18.12 6.05
N LEU A 48 -5.85 18.57 7.05
CA LEU A 48 -5.79 19.98 7.46
C LEU A 48 -5.18 20.86 6.37
N ALA A 49 -4.04 20.47 5.80
CA ALA A 49 -3.37 21.20 4.73
C ALA A 49 -4.27 21.32 3.49
N ARG A 50 -4.93 20.23 3.08
CA ARG A 50 -5.91 20.23 1.99
C ARG A 50 -7.10 21.14 2.30
N ALA A 51 -7.65 21.08 3.50
CA ALA A 51 -8.76 21.94 3.91
C ALA A 51 -8.36 23.43 3.95
N ALA A 52 -7.12 23.73 4.33
CA ALA A 52 -6.57 25.08 4.31
C ALA A 52 -6.21 25.57 2.91
N GLY A 53 -5.93 24.67 1.97
CA GLY A 53 -5.46 25.01 0.62
C GLY A 53 -3.97 25.34 0.58
N VAL A 54 -3.17 24.71 1.44
CA VAL A 54 -1.71 24.87 1.52
C VAL A 54 -1.00 23.52 1.45
N GLU A 55 0.30 23.53 1.16
CA GLU A 55 1.11 22.32 1.24
C GLU A 55 1.34 21.87 2.70
N PRO A 56 1.35 20.55 2.99
CA PRO A 56 1.68 20.00 4.31
C PRO A 56 2.99 20.53 4.91
N GLU A 57 4.00 20.77 4.08
CA GLU A 57 5.32 21.30 4.44
C GLU A 57 5.24 22.74 4.95
N THR A 58 4.27 23.52 4.46
CA THR A 58 4.00 24.88 4.97
C THR A 58 3.48 24.83 6.40
N VAL A 59 2.70 23.80 6.75
CA VAL A 59 2.10 23.65 8.08
C VAL A 59 3.07 22.98 9.08
N ARG A 60 3.86 22.01 8.61
CA ARG A 60 4.80 21.23 9.43
C ARG A 60 6.12 20.99 8.66
N PRO A 61 6.97 22.02 8.52
CA PRO A 61 8.24 21.87 7.81
C PRO A 61 9.19 20.88 8.49
N ASP A 62 9.06 20.72 9.82
CA ASP A 62 9.82 19.74 10.60
C ASP A 62 9.48 18.28 10.24
N LEU A 63 8.40 18.04 9.51
CA LEU A 63 8.00 16.71 9.05
C LEU A 63 8.30 16.47 7.57
N ALA A 64 9.13 17.29 6.91
CA ALA A 64 9.39 17.19 5.46
C ALA A 64 9.76 15.75 5.01
N ASP A 65 10.73 15.10 5.67
CA ASP A 65 11.14 13.73 5.34
C ASP A 65 10.00 12.72 5.52
N TRP A 66 9.18 12.90 6.57
CA TRP A 66 8.01 12.07 6.78
C TRP A 66 6.93 12.32 5.73
N ILE A 67 6.65 13.58 5.39
CA ILE A 67 5.67 13.96 4.36
C ILE A 67 6.07 13.35 3.02
N GLU A 68 7.35 13.43 2.66
CA GLU A 68 7.87 12.86 1.43
C GLU A 68 7.80 11.33 1.45
N ALA A 69 8.17 10.68 2.56
CA ALA A 69 7.95 9.25 2.75
C ALA A 69 6.46 8.86 2.68
N GLU A 70 5.56 9.69 3.21
CA GLU A 70 4.12 9.45 3.22
C GLU A 70 3.49 9.69 1.86
N ARG A 71 3.97 10.66 1.08
CA ARG A 71 3.61 10.82 -0.34
C ARG A 71 4.07 9.62 -1.16
N ARG A 72 5.30 9.16 -0.91
CA ARG A 72 5.86 7.91 -1.44
C ARG A 72 5.14 6.65 -0.97
N ARG A 73 4.37 6.69 0.12
CA ARG A 73 3.48 5.58 0.55
C ARG A 73 2.04 5.73 0.05
N GLY A 74 1.55 6.96 -0.04
CA GLY A 74 0.14 7.29 -0.24
C GLY A 74 -0.34 7.13 -1.67
N TRP A 75 0.55 7.01 -2.66
CA TRP A 75 0.14 6.72 -4.05
C TRP A 75 -0.51 5.34 -4.17
N MET A 76 -0.06 4.35 -3.39
CA MET A 76 -0.68 3.02 -3.34
C MET A 76 -2.08 3.08 -2.72
N GLU A 77 -2.25 3.84 -1.63
CA GLU A 77 -3.56 3.98 -0.99
C GLU A 77 -4.55 4.74 -1.89
N ARG A 78 -4.08 5.77 -2.61
CA ARG A 78 -4.90 6.45 -3.63
C ARG A 78 -5.28 5.52 -4.77
N ALA A 79 -4.36 4.69 -5.25
CA ALA A 79 -4.63 3.69 -6.28
C ALA A 79 -5.68 2.66 -5.82
N ARG A 80 -5.57 2.15 -4.58
CA ARG A 80 -6.57 1.27 -3.97
C ARG A 80 -7.94 1.95 -3.85
N ALA A 81 -7.98 3.17 -3.35
CA ALA A 81 -9.23 3.93 -3.22
C ALA A 81 -9.89 4.16 -4.59
N ARG A 82 -9.11 4.54 -5.61
CA ARG A 82 -9.61 4.69 -6.99
C ARG A 82 -10.10 3.37 -7.57
N PHE A 83 -9.37 2.27 -7.35
CA PHE A 83 -9.81 0.95 -7.76
C PHE A 83 -11.16 0.63 -7.14
N ALA A 84 -11.30 0.76 -5.82
CA ALA A 84 -12.55 0.50 -5.10
C ALA A 84 -13.74 1.31 -5.64
N ILE A 85 -13.52 2.60 -5.93
CA ILE A 85 -14.52 3.49 -6.53
C ILE A 85 -14.89 3.02 -7.94
N SER A 86 -13.89 2.78 -8.80
CA SER A 86 -14.10 2.41 -10.21
C SER A 86 -14.75 1.03 -10.37
N SER A 87 -14.43 0.09 -9.47
CA SER A 87 -14.98 -1.26 -9.49
C SER A 87 -16.35 -1.35 -8.81
N GLY A 88 -16.72 -0.35 -8.01
CA GLY A 88 -17.94 -0.34 -7.20
C GLY A 88 -17.97 -1.46 -6.14
N LEU A 89 -16.79 -1.93 -5.71
CA LEU A 89 -16.67 -3.09 -4.81
C LEU A 89 -16.50 -2.69 -3.34
N GLU A 90 -16.43 -1.39 -3.04
CA GLU A 90 -16.29 -0.90 -1.67
C GLU A 90 -17.49 -1.33 -0.81
N GLY A 91 -17.22 -2.06 0.28
CA GLY A 91 -18.25 -2.62 1.16
C GLY A 91 -19.04 -3.80 0.57
N ALA A 92 -18.72 -4.24 -0.65
CA ALA A 92 -19.38 -5.36 -1.29
C ALA A 92 -18.80 -6.69 -0.78
N SER A 93 -19.68 -7.64 -0.43
CA SER A 93 -19.27 -8.96 0.03
C SER A 93 -20.07 -10.07 -0.64
N ALA A 94 -19.45 -11.24 -0.77
CA ALA A 94 -20.09 -12.43 -1.30
C ALA A 94 -20.02 -13.60 -0.31
N LYS A 95 -21.09 -14.38 -0.23
CA LYS A 95 -21.08 -15.68 0.47
C LYS A 95 -20.44 -16.72 -0.43
N VAL A 96 -19.35 -17.30 0.03
CA VAL A 96 -18.62 -18.35 -0.68
C VAL A 96 -18.73 -19.64 0.12
N SER A 97 -19.16 -20.71 -0.55
CA SER A 97 -19.18 -22.05 0.04
C SER A 97 -17.78 -22.63 0.05
N ARG A 98 -17.26 -22.99 1.22
CA ARG A 98 -15.98 -23.69 1.34
C ARG A 98 -16.18 -25.18 1.09
N ARG A 99 -15.11 -25.87 0.66
CA ARG A 99 -15.09 -27.34 0.56
C ARG A 99 -15.39 -28.05 1.88
N SER A 100 -15.22 -27.37 3.02
CA SER A 100 -15.61 -27.84 4.35
C SER A 100 -17.12 -27.74 4.64
N GLY A 101 -17.93 -27.18 3.73
CA GLY A 101 -19.35 -26.93 3.93
C GLY A 101 -19.67 -25.67 4.74
N GLU A 102 -18.66 -24.98 5.27
CA GLU A 102 -18.83 -23.73 6.02
C GLU A 102 -18.93 -22.53 5.07
N ALA A 103 -19.94 -21.69 5.26
CA ALA A 103 -20.09 -20.46 4.50
C ALA A 103 -19.10 -19.41 5.01
N ALA A 104 -18.25 -18.90 4.13
CA ALA A 104 -17.38 -17.76 4.43
C ALA A 104 -17.88 -16.51 3.71
N VAL A 105 -17.76 -15.36 4.37
CA VAL A 105 -17.97 -14.06 3.72
C VAL A 105 -16.62 -13.62 3.15
N MET A 106 -16.59 -13.33 1.84
CA MET A 106 -15.43 -12.81 1.15
C MET A 106 -15.66 -11.34 0.80
N ASP A 107 -14.72 -10.48 1.15
CA ASP A 107 -14.68 -9.10 0.67
C ASP A 107 -14.36 -9.10 -0.82
N LEU A 108 -15.26 -8.51 -1.63
CA LEU A 108 -15.10 -8.47 -3.07
C LEU A 108 -14.00 -7.50 -3.50
N LEU A 109 -13.67 -6.49 -2.71
CA LEU A 109 -12.54 -5.61 -2.97
C LEU A 109 -11.23 -6.38 -2.88
N ASP A 110 -11.05 -7.20 -1.84
CA ASP A 110 -9.88 -8.07 -1.69
C ASP A 110 -9.77 -9.05 -2.88
N LEU A 111 -10.89 -9.66 -3.28
CA LEU A 111 -10.92 -10.50 -4.48
C LEU A 111 -10.50 -9.74 -5.73
N GLY A 112 -11.05 -8.54 -5.94
CA GLY A 112 -10.73 -7.67 -7.07
C GLY A 112 -9.24 -7.31 -7.12
N LEU A 113 -8.65 -6.96 -5.97
CA LEU A 113 -7.24 -6.60 -5.85
C LEU A 113 -6.30 -7.79 -6.13
N VAL A 114 -6.63 -8.99 -5.64
CA VAL A 114 -5.86 -10.20 -5.96
C VAL A 114 -5.96 -10.53 -7.45
N VAL A 115 -7.16 -10.46 -8.04
CA VAL A 115 -7.35 -10.70 -9.48
C VAL A 115 -6.60 -9.66 -10.32
N ALA A 116 -6.61 -8.39 -9.92
CA ALA A 116 -5.84 -7.34 -10.60
C ALA A 116 -4.33 -7.64 -10.55
N ALA A 117 -3.79 -8.02 -9.40
CA ALA A 117 -2.39 -8.40 -9.25
C ALA A 117 -2.01 -9.60 -10.11
N VAL A 118 -2.89 -10.61 -10.21
CA VAL A 118 -2.70 -11.78 -11.09
C VAL A 118 -2.68 -11.36 -12.56
N ARG A 119 -3.62 -10.51 -12.99
CA ARG A 119 -3.66 -10.03 -14.39
C ARG A 119 -2.44 -9.22 -14.75
N PHE A 120 -2.01 -8.32 -13.87
CA PHE A 120 -0.78 -7.55 -14.04
C PHE A 120 0.44 -8.47 -14.17
N ALA A 121 0.66 -9.35 -13.20
CA ALA A 121 1.81 -10.25 -13.21
C ALA A 121 1.81 -11.22 -14.40
N ALA A 122 0.64 -11.58 -14.91
CA ALA A 122 0.51 -12.36 -16.13
C ALA A 122 0.94 -11.53 -17.36
N GLY A 123 0.43 -10.29 -17.47
CA GLY A 123 0.80 -9.35 -18.54
C GLY A 123 2.29 -9.07 -18.62
N GLU A 124 2.94 -8.85 -17.47
CA GLU A 124 4.39 -8.65 -17.34
C GLU A 124 5.23 -9.77 -17.95
N ARG A 125 4.64 -10.95 -18.13
CA ARG A 125 5.35 -12.14 -18.59
C ARG A 125 4.76 -12.75 -19.86
N GLY A 126 3.82 -12.06 -20.50
CA GLY A 126 3.11 -12.59 -21.67
C GLY A 126 2.33 -13.88 -21.36
N LEU A 127 1.88 -14.05 -20.11
CA LEU A 127 1.12 -15.21 -19.66
C LEU A 127 -0.37 -14.89 -19.58
N THR A 128 -1.20 -15.93 -19.53
CA THR A 128 -2.62 -15.77 -19.19
C THR A 128 -2.81 -15.78 -17.67
N PRO A 129 -3.85 -15.10 -17.14
CA PRO A 129 -4.20 -15.20 -15.73
C PRO A 129 -4.41 -16.65 -15.28
N ALA A 130 -5.01 -17.48 -16.15
CA ALA A 130 -5.22 -18.90 -15.89
C ALA A 130 -3.89 -19.63 -15.65
N ALA A 131 -2.87 -19.40 -16.48
CA ALA A 131 -1.55 -20.01 -16.31
C ALA A 131 -0.91 -19.63 -14.95
N VAL A 132 -1.07 -18.38 -14.52
CA VAL A 132 -0.61 -17.93 -13.20
C VAL A 132 -1.41 -18.60 -12.07
N MET A 133 -2.72 -18.71 -12.21
CA MET A 133 -3.62 -19.33 -11.22
C MET A 133 -3.47 -20.85 -11.11
N THR A 134 -2.98 -21.52 -12.15
CA THR A 134 -2.79 -22.99 -12.17
C THR A 134 -1.34 -23.45 -12.14
N ALA A 135 -0.37 -22.52 -12.15
CA ALA A 135 1.04 -22.79 -11.91
C ALA A 135 1.30 -23.87 -10.83
N PRO A 136 2.20 -24.83 -11.08
CA PRO A 136 2.48 -25.90 -10.14
C PRO A 136 3.09 -25.34 -8.86
N ARG A 137 2.93 -26.04 -7.73
CA ARG A 137 3.62 -25.68 -6.48
C ARG A 137 5.13 -25.83 -6.70
N GLY A 138 5.91 -24.84 -6.24
CA GLY A 138 7.37 -24.89 -6.32
C GLY A 138 7.92 -26.10 -5.56
N GLY A 139 8.79 -26.88 -6.21
CA GLY A 139 9.55 -27.95 -5.59
C GLY A 139 10.84 -27.44 -4.94
N ALA A 140 11.40 -28.20 -4.01
CA ALA A 140 12.69 -27.86 -3.40
C ALA A 140 13.82 -27.98 -4.43
N GLY A 141 14.56 -26.88 -4.67
CA GLY A 141 15.85 -26.90 -5.38
C GLY A 141 15.85 -26.56 -6.88
N GLY A 142 14.69 -26.30 -7.49
CA GLY A 142 14.60 -25.89 -8.90
C GLY A 142 14.48 -24.37 -9.09
N ALA A 143 14.95 -23.86 -10.24
CA ALA A 143 14.61 -22.51 -10.67
C ALA A 143 13.08 -22.42 -10.90
N PRO A 144 12.41 -21.39 -10.39
CA PRO A 144 10.96 -21.28 -10.53
C PRO A 144 10.57 -21.07 -12.00
N THR A 145 9.49 -21.72 -12.43
CA THR A 145 8.96 -21.51 -13.79
C THR A 145 8.46 -20.06 -13.97
N PRO A 146 8.28 -19.58 -15.22
CA PRO A 146 7.70 -18.26 -15.47
C PRO A 146 6.36 -18.05 -14.76
N GLU A 147 5.48 -19.06 -14.75
CA GLU A 147 4.16 -19.03 -14.11
C GLU A 147 4.27 -18.99 -12.57
N GLN A 148 5.18 -19.78 -12.00
CA GLN A 148 5.44 -19.78 -10.55
C GLN A 148 5.96 -18.43 -10.06
N SER A 149 6.83 -17.85 -10.85
CA SER A 149 7.42 -16.55 -10.58
C SER A 149 6.40 -15.42 -10.78
N ALA A 150 5.55 -15.49 -11.81
CA ALA A 150 4.41 -14.57 -11.98
C ALA A 150 3.43 -14.66 -10.80
N ARG A 151 3.12 -15.86 -10.34
CA ARG A 151 2.27 -16.06 -9.16
C ARG A 151 2.89 -15.45 -7.91
N SER A 152 4.20 -15.65 -7.72
CA SER A 152 4.91 -15.08 -6.57
C SER A 152 4.91 -13.54 -6.62
N LEU A 153 5.04 -12.95 -7.81
CA LEU A 153 4.90 -11.50 -8.01
C LEU A 153 3.48 -11.03 -7.70
N ALA A 154 2.44 -11.74 -8.18
CA ALA A 154 1.04 -11.41 -7.88
C ALA A 154 0.75 -11.44 -6.38
N MET A 155 1.27 -12.43 -5.65
CA MET A 155 1.18 -12.50 -4.18
C MET A 155 1.85 -11.31 -3.51
N GLY A 156 3.07 -10.97 -3.93
CA GLY A 156 3.80 -9.82 -3.40
C GLY A 156 3.06 -8.50 -3.62
N LEU A 157 2.52 -8.28 -4.82
CA LEU A 157 1.76 -7.08 -5.15
C LEU A 157 0.42 -7.00 -4.41
N ALA A 158 -0.33 -8.12 -4.31
CA ALA A 158 -1.59 -8.15 -3.58
C ALA A 158 -1.40 -7.76 -2.10
N VAL A 159 -0.34 -8.25 -1.45
CA VAL A 159 -0.02 -7.93 -0.05
C VAL A 159 0.58 -6.53 0.09
N ALA A 160 1.63 -6.22 -0.68
CA ALA A 160 2.40 -4.99 -0.50
C ALA A 160 1.66 -3.74 -1.01
N VAL A 161 0.97 -3.86 -2.15
CA VAL A 161 0.23 -2.75 -2.80
C VAL A 161 -1.24 -2.84 -2.49
N GLY A 162 -1.85 -4.01 -2.68
CA GLY A 162 -3.29 -4.21 -2.45
C GLY A 162 -3.69 -4.23 -0.96
N ARG A 163 -2.73 -4.42 -0.04
CA ARG A 163 -2.98 -4.57 1.41
C ARG A 163 -3.94 -5.71 1.75
N VAL A 164 -4.07 -6.68 0.84
CA VAL A 164 -4.89 -7.87 1.07
C VAL A 164 -4.16 -8.78 2.05
N SER A 165 -4.90 -9.37 2.99
CA SER A 165 -4.28 -10.28 3.97
C SER A 165 -3.66 -11.51 3.27
N SER A 166 -2.59 -12.05 3.84
CA SER A 166 -1.97 -13.28 3.32
C SER A 166 -2.93 -14.47 3.34
N GLU A 167 -3.85 -14.51 4.32
CA GLU A 167 -4.88 -15.54 4.44
C GLU A 167 -5.87 -15.48 3.27
N THR A 168 -6.42 -14.29 3.00
CA THR A 168 -7.35 -14.05 1.88
C THR A 168 -6.67 -14.36 0.54
N THR A 169 -5.44 -13.86 0.36
CA THR A 169 -4.63 -14.11 -0.84
C THR A 169 -4.39 -15.60 -1.05
N ALA A 170 -4.04 -16.33 0.02
CA ALA A 170 -3.81 -17.77 -0.03
C ALA A 170 -5.08 -18.55 -0.39
N GLN A 171 -6.21 -18.16 0.21
CA GLN A 171 -7.52 -18.76 -0.08
C GLN A 171 -7.90 -18.58 -1.55
N ILE A 172 -7.73 -17.38 -2.11
CA ILE A 172 -8.07 -17.08 -3.52
C ILE A 172 -7.14 -17.83 -4.48
N LEU A 173 -5.84 -17.86 -4.21
CA LEU A 173 -4.84 -18.46 -5.10
C LEU A 173 -4.67 -19.98 -4.91
N GLY A 174 -5.38 -20.59 -3.95
CA GLY A 174 -5.30 -22.04 -3.69
C GLY A 174 -3.93 -22.50 -3.15
N VAL A 175 -3.23 -21.63 -2.41
CA VAL A 175 -1.93 -21.93 -1.81
C VAL A 175 -1.99 -21.84 -0.28
N THR A 176 -0.88 -22.13 0.41
CA THR A 176 -0.79 -21.94 1.85
C THR A 176 -0.51 -20.48 2.19
N ARG A 177 -0.97 -20.01 3.36
CA ARG A 177 -0.62 -18.69 3.90
C ARG A 177 0.90 -18.48 3.95
N GLN A 178 1.65 -19.49 4.42
CA GLN A 178 3.11 -19.43 4.48
C GLN A 178 3.75 -19.20 3.10
N ALA A 179 3.17 -19.75 2.03
CA ALA A 179 3.67 -19.51 0.67
C ALA A 179 3.49 -18.04 0.25
N VAL A 180 2.38 -17.42 0.64
CA VAL A 180 2.12 -15.99 0.40
C VAL A 180 3.07 -15.13 1.24
N ASP A 181 3.21 -15.42 2.54
CA ASP A 181 4.13 -14.69 3.43
C ASP A 181 5.58 -14.74 2.87
N ASN A 182 6.04 -15.94 2.49
CA ASN A 182 7.36 -16.11 1.86
C ASN A 182 7.49 -15.39 0.51
N ALA A 183 6.41 -15.28 -0.28
CA ALA A 183 6.43 -14.58 -1.55
C ALA A 183 6.47 -13.06 -1.34
N ALA A 184 5.67 -12.54 -0.42
CA ALA A 184 5.64 -11.12 -0.05
C ALA A 184 6.98 -10.67 0.56
N GLU A 185 7.54 -11.46 1.48
CA GLU A 185 8.87 -11.19 2.05
C GLU A 185 9.95 -11.16 0.97
N ARG A 186 10.00 -12.17 0.09
CA ARG A 186 10.96 -12.20 -1.02
C ARG A 186 10.78 -11.01 -1.97
N TYR A 187 9.55 -10.63 -2.24
CA TYR A 187 9.24 -9.47 -3.08
C TYR A 187 9.75 -8.17 -2.44
N LEU A 188 9.38 -7.90 -1.19
CA LEU A 188 9.79 -6.69 -0.48
C LEU A 188 11.30 -6.60 -0.35
N ARG A 189 11.95 -7.70 0.00
CA ARG A 189 13.41 -7.75 0.12
C ARG A 189 14.14 -7.57 -1.21
N ALA A 190 13.63 -8.14 -2.29
CA ALA A 190 14.20 -7.91 -3.61
C ALA A 190 14.00 -6.43 -4.04
N ARG A 191 12.84 -5.85 -3.71
CA ARG A 191 12.51 -4.46 -4.03
C ARG A 191 13.36 -3.46 -3.24
N ASP A 192 13.46 -3.63 -1.93
CA ASP A 192 14.10 -2.66 -1.02
C ASP A 192 15.60 -2.91 -0.85
N GLY A 193 16.06 -4.11 -1.23
CA GLY A 193 17.40 -4.57 -0.93
C GLY A 193 17.51 -5.12 0.49
N ASP A 194 18.70 -5.60 0.82
CA ASP A 194 19.03 -6.03 2.17
C ASP A 194 19.31 -4.83 3.08
N GLU A 195 18.67 -4.82 4.26
CA GLU A 195 18.99 -3.91 5.37
C GLU A 195 20.13 -4.49 6.24
N ASP A 196 20.70 -3.67 7.13
CA ASP A 196 21.76 -4.08 8.09
C ASP A 196 23.00 -4.71 7.44
N VAL A 197 23.39 -4.18 6.28
CA VAL A 197 24.56 -4.64 5.54
C VAL A 197 25.85 -4.23 6.26
N VAL A 198 26.63 -5.21 6.72
CA VAL A 198 27.97 -5.02 7.29
C VAL A 198 28.97 -5.68 6.35
N ASP A 199 29.95 -4.90 5.86
CA ASP A 199 30.97 -5.35 4.91
C ASP A 199 30.41 -6.06 3.66
N GLY A 200 29.29 -5.54 3.13
CA GLY A 200 28.62 -6.12 1.95
C GLY A 200 27.94 -7.47 2.22
N ARG A 201 27.74 -7.82 3.50
CA ARG A 201 27.09 -9.06 3.94
C ARG A 201 25.94 -8.79 4.89
N VAL A 202 25.01 -9.74 4.94
CA VAL A 202 23.92 -9.77 5.92
C VAL A 202 23.87 -11.13 6.60
N ILE A 203 23.47 -11.14 7.88
CA ILE A 203 23.20 -12.36 8.63
C ILE A 203 21.74 -12.72 8.44
N GLU A 204 21.49 -13.85 7.80
CA GLU A 204 20.14 -14.39 7.62
C GLU A 204 20.07 -15.78 8.23
N ARG A 205 19.14 -15.98 9.18
CA ARG A 205 18.95 -17.26 9.88
C ARG A 205 20.27 -17.84 10.42
N GLY A 206 21.12 -16.96 10.97
CA GLY A 206 22.43 -17.31 11.53
C GLY A 206 23.53 -17.59 10.49
N ARG A 207 23.30 -17.32 9.20
CA ARG A 207 24.31 -17.50 8.14
C ARG A 207 24.64 -16.18 7.45
N LEU A 208 25.93 -15.92 7.25
CA LEU A 208 26.41 -14.80 6.45
C LEU A 208 26.16 -15.08 4.97
N ARG A 209 25.54 -14.13 4.28
CA ARG A 209 25.45 -14.12 2.82
C ARG A 209 25.78 -12.74 2.26
N ARG A 210 26.13 -12.70 0.97
CA ARG A 210 26.31 -11.43 0.25
C ARG A 210 25.00 -10.65 0.26
N ALA A 211 25.07 -9.35 0.57
CA ALA A 211 23.93 -8.45 0.49
C ALA A 211 23.50 -8.27 -0.97
N LYS A 212 22.19 -8.14 -1.18
CA LYS A 212 21.57 -7.80 -2.46
C LYS A 212 21.12 -6.35 -2.41
N GLY A 213 21.42 -5.60 -3.46
CA GLY A 213 20.87 -4.26 -3.65
C GLY A 213 19.38 -4.31 -3.98
N ALA A 214 18.73 -3.15 -3.89
CA ALA A 214 17.38 -2.94 -4.38
C ALA A 214 17.29 -3.25 -5.89
N ASP A 215 16.20 -3.89 -6.30
CA ASP A 215 15.86 -4.11 -7.71
C ASP A 215 14.88 -3.02 -8.16
N ASP A 216 15.40 -2.00 -8.85
CA ASP A 216 14.61 -0.88 -9.36
C ASP A 216 13.50 -1.31 -10.32
N SER A 217 13.65 -2.45 -11.01
CA SER A 217 12.61 -2.97 -11.90
C SER A 217 11.35 -3.39 -11.15
N LEU A 218 11.48 -3.81 -9.87
CA LEU A 218 10.35 -4.11 -9.00
C LEU A 218 9.64 -2.83 -8.54
N TRP A 219 10.39 -1.75 -8.31
CA TRP A 219 9.79 -0.43 -8.06
C TRP A 219 9.00 0.07 -9.27
N ASP A 220 9.53 -0.10 -10.48
CA ASP A 220 8.83 0.23 -11.72
C ASP A 220 7.58 -0.61 -11.93
N ALA A 221 7.69 -1.93 -11.71
CA ALA A 221 6.53 -2.82 -11.79
C ALA A 221 5.46 -2.43 -10.77
N GLN A 222 5.85 -2.06 -9.55
CA GLN A 222 4.92 -1.60 -8.53
C GLN A 222 4.22 -0.31 -8.95
N ARG A 223 4.97 0.65 -9.52
CA ARG A 223 4.43 1.92 -10.02
C ARG A 223 3.38 1.68 -11.10
N ARG A 224 3.71 0.86 -12.09
CA ARG A 224 2.77 0.49 -13.17
C ARG A 224 1.56 -0.25 -12.63
N PHE A 225 1.73 -1.19 -11.69
CA PHE A 225 0.58 -1.87 -11.10
C PHE A 225 -0.38 -0.91 -10.39
N ALA A 226 0.11 0.06 -9.62
CA ALA A 226 -0.81 1.00 -8.98
C ALA A 226 -1.37 2.05 -9.95
N ALA A 227 -0.66 2.41 -11.02
CA ALA A 227 -1.24 3.19 -12.12
C ALA A 227 -2.40 2.43 -12.77
N GLN A 228 -2.24 1.12 -13.01
CA GLN A 228 -3.31 0.23 -13.47
C GLN A 228 -4.52 0.24 -12.54
N LEU A 229 -4.30 0.10 -11.23
CA LEU A 229 -5.37 0.14 -10.22
C LEU A 229 -6.07 1.50 -10.19
N ALA A 230 -5.30 2.58 -10.39
CA ALA A 230 -5.82 3.94 -10.42
C ALA A 230 -6.60 4.27 -11.71
N GLY A 231 -6.59 3.38 -12.71
CA GLY A 231 -7.18 3.62 -14.03
C GLY A 231 -6.36 4.61 -14.88
N GLU A 232 -5.07 4.77 -14.58
CA GLU A 232 -4.15 5.66 -15.31
C GLU A 232 -3.45 4.96 -16.49
N ASP A 233 -3.57 3.64 -16.58
CA ASP A 233 -3.12 2.85 -17.73
C ASP A 233 -4.22 2.85 -18.80
N GLY A 234 -4.30 3.95 -19.56
CA GLY A 234 -5.26 4.16 -20.66
C GLY A 234 -4.81 5.22 -21.65
#